data_AF-A0A6C0K8Y7-F1
#
_entry.id   AF-A0A6C0K8Y7-F1
#
_cell.length_a   1.000
_cell.length_b   1.000
_cell.length_c   1.000
_cell.angle_alpha   90.00
_cell.angle_beta   90.00
_cell.angle_gamma   90.00
#
_symmetry.space_group_name_H-M   'P 1'
#
loop_
_entity.id
_entity.type
_entity.pdbx_description
1 polymer ?
#
loop_
_entity_poly.entity_id
_entity_poly.type
_entity_poly.pdbx_seq_one_letter_code
_entity_poly.pdbx_strand_id
1 'polypeptide(L)'
;MTPTDAVTKVFMAIGIIASLCYIVYLSPIFSPEKWTRKEDIPGKDRAGKSAQNIDDRGTFVSALSAFLGVIVVYLLSSTALKGNETVTMNAILLWWGFILGPIIGYLLDVGIGSEDGLRRLGTWKGIRYTFSKLPTFDFWRYCVTVLLDIFVSTPIMDGIKVLYSASAFKKALSPLLSSQMPGVLQSIVQFITFKAYTNQTRFQWAYPDSKGDRDLRWEGKLVALATAVSAASYVGYSFHGASGTAIENAVSSPLGERVTYACAAVLSLTLLDMAGEFNAYHTDDEDEVRTDQTEGTQAAFGFVLFAAITGLSAYMVHSAARGKK
;
A
#
# COMPACT_ATOMS: atom_id res chain seq x y z
N MET A 1 19.51 24.26 -19.78
CA MET A 1 18.44 23.26 -19.61
C MET A 1 18.54 22.32 -20.78
N THR A 2 18.90 21.06 -20.55
CA THR A 2 19.13 20.11 -21.63
C THR A 2 17.78 19.68 -22.24
N PRO A 3 17.69 19.28 -23.52
CA PRO A 3 16.47 18.72 -24.11
C PRO A 3 15.88 17.56 -23.28
N THR A 4 16.74 16.83 -22.58
CA THR A 4 16.42 15.80 -21.58
C THR A 4 15.64 16.29 -20.38
N ASP A 5 15.91 17.49 -19.89
CA ASP A 5 15.19 18.06 -18.75
C ASP A 5 13.77 18.50 -19.13
N ALA A 6 13.58 19.00 -20.35
CA ALA A 6 12.29 19.46 -20.83
C ALA A 6 11.32 18.29 -21.02
N VAL A 7 11.76 17.22 -21.68
CA VAL A 7 10.94 16.02 -21.91
C VAL A 7 10.58 15.33 -20.59
N THR A 8 11.54 15.19 -19.66
CA THR A 8 11.28 14.60 -18.34
C THR A 8 10.22 15.39 -17.56
N LYS A 9 10.31 16.73 -17.59
CA LYS A 9 9.30 17.61 -16.98
C LYS A 9 7.93 17.45 -17.63
N VAL A 10 7.85 17.30 -18.95
CA VAL A 10 6.60 17.07 -19.67
C VAL A 10 5.98 15.72 -19.28
N PHE A 11 6.75 14.63 -19.25
CA PHE A 11 6.23 13.32 -18.84
C PHE A 11 5.78 13.31 -17.37
N MET A 12 6.54 13.93 -16.46
CA MET A 12 6.11 14.10 -15.07
C MET A 12 4.83 14.92 -14.98
N ALA A 13 4.72 16.02 -15.72
CA ALA A 13 3.51 16.83 -15.76
C ALA A 13 2.31 16.03 -16.28
N ILE A 14 2.47 15.26 -17.36
CA ILE A 14 1.43 14.37 -17.90
C ILE A 14 1.02 13.34 -16.85
N GLY A 15 1.98 12.67 -16.19
CA GLY A 15 1.70 11.69 -15.14
C GLY A 15 0.96 12.28 -13.95
N ILE A 16 1.36 13.47 -13.51
CA ILE A 16 0.68 14.23 -12.45
C ILE A 16 -0.74 14.60 -12.87
N ILE A 17 -0.92 15.17 -14.07
CA ILE A 17 -2.23 15.55 -14.59
C ILE A 17 -3.13 14.32 -14.74
N ALA A 18 -2.63 13.23 -15.31
CA ALA A 18 -3.39 11.99 -15.47
C ALA A 18 -3.80 11.41 -14.11
N SER A 19 -2.89 11.41 -13.12
CA SER A 19 -3.18 10.96 -11.76
C SER A 19 -4.24 11.85 -11.09
N LEU A 20 -4.13 13.16 -11.23
CA LEU A 20 -5.12 14.12 -10.73
C LEU A 20 -6.48 13.92 -11.40
N CYS A 21 -6.53 13.80 -12.73
CA CYS A 21 -7.77 13.50 -13.45
C CYS A 21 -8.39 12.18 -12.97
N TYR A 22 -7.58 11.15 -12.71
CA TYR A 22 -8.06 9.87 -12.21
C TYR A 22 -8.62 9.97 -10.79
N ILE A 23 -7.93 10.68 -9.88
CA ILE A 23 -8.41 10.97 -8.52
C ILE A 23 -9.73 11.76 -8.58
N VAL A 24 -9.79 12.80 -9.42
CA VAL A 24 -11.00 13.62 -9.61
C VAL A 24 -12.15 12.77 -10.15
N TYR A 25 -11.89 11.89 -11.12
CA TYR A 25 -12.88 10.96 -11.67
C TYR A 25 -13.44 10.01 -10.61
N LEU A 26 -12.62 9.51 -9.70
CA LEU A 26 -13.08 8.63 -8.60
C LEU A 26 -13.68 9.39 -7.41
N SER A 27 -13.56 10.71 -7.37
CA SER A 27 -13.99 11.55 -6.25
C SER A 27 -15.52 11.52 -6.04
N PRO A 28 -16.01 11.81 -4.82
CA PRO A 28 -17.45 11.85 -4.55
C PRO A 28 -18.20 12.92 -5.34
N ILE A 29 -17.48 13.91 -5.88
CA ILE A 29 -18.06 15.01 -6.67
C ILE A 29 -18.44 14.53 -8.08
N PHE A 30 -17.59 13.71 -8.71
CA PHE A 30 -17.77 13.29 -10.10
C PHE A 30 -18.37 11.88 -10.24
N SER A 31 -18.24 11.03 -9.21
CA SER A 31 -18.84 9.70 -9.18
C SER A 31 -19.58 9.46 -7.85
N PRO A 32 -20.61 10.25 -7.51
CA PRO A 32 -21.33 10.12 -6.24
C PRO A 32 -21.89 8.71 -6.01
N GLU A 33 -22.23 7.98 -7.07
CA GLU A 33 -22.72 6.60 -7.02
C GLU A 33 -21.74 5.60 -6.40
N LYS A 34 -20.43 5.86 -6.50
CA LYS A 34 -19.36 5.03 -5.88
C LYS A 34 -19.23 5.30 -4.38
N TRP A 35 -19.82 6.40 -3.92
CA TRP A 35 -19.81 6.86 -2.53
C TRP A 35 -21.16 6.66 -1.86
N THR A 36 -22.10 5.98 -2.54
CA THR A 36 -23.36 5.53 -1.93
C THR A 36 -23.07 4.39 -0.96
N ARG A 37 -23.60 4.50 0.26
CA ARG A 37 -23.50 3.49 1.32
C ARG A 37 -24.36 2.28 1.02
N LYS A 38 -24.00 1.11 1.55
CA LYS A 38 -24.75 -0.15 1.38
C LYS A 38 -26.25 0.02 1.68
N GLU A 39 -26.61 0.70 2.78
CA GLU A 39 -28.00 0.92 3.21
C GLU A 39 -28.85 1.67 2.17
N ASP A 40 -28.21 2.57 1.43
CA ASP A 40 -28.83 3.48 0.48
C ASP A 40 -28.96 2.85 -0.92
N ILE A 41 -28.38 1.66 -1.15
CA ILE A 41 -28.47 0.94 -2.43
C ILE A 41 -29.79 0.16 -2.51
N PRO A 42 -30.64 0.41 -3.52
CA PRO A 42 -31.88 -0.33 -3.71
C PRO A 42 -31.67 -1.70 -4.36
N GLY A 43 -32.56 -2.66 -4.07
CA GLY A 43 -32.65 -3.93 -4.78
C GLY A 43 -31.84 -5.08 -4.18
N LYS A 44 -31.91 -6.24 -4.86
CA LYS A 44 -31.33 -7.52 -4.40
C LYS A 44 -29.81 -7.61 -4.58
N ASP A 45 -29.22 -6.74 -5.39
CA ASP A 45 -27.76 -6.70 -5.66
C ASP A 45 -27.00 -5.67 -4.79
N ARG A 46 -27.59 -5.31 -3.64
CA ARG A 46 -27.02 -4.34 -2.70
C ARG A 46 -25.60 -4.70 -2.27
N ALA A 47 -25.37 -5.99 -2.00
CA ALA A 47 -24.11 -6.49 -1.48
C ALA A 47 -22.98 -6.41 -2.52
N GLY A 48 -23.23 -6.92 -3.73
CA GLY A 48 -22.27 -6.87 -4.84
C GLY A 48 -21.92 -5.43 -5.19
N LYS A 49 -22.92 -4.54 -5.25
CA LYS A 49 -22.68 -3.13 -5.54
C LYS A 49 -21.90 -2.40 -4.44
N SER A 50 -22.19 -2.69 -3.16
CA SER A 50 -21.41 -2.13 -2.05
C SER A 50 -19.95 -2.60 -2.09
N ALA A 51 -19.69 -3.88 -2.37
CA ALA A 51 -18.33 -4.39 -2.53
C ALA A 51 -17.58 -3.70 -3.68
N GLN A 52 -18.25 -3.45 -4.81
CA GLN A 52 -17.68 -2.67 -5.91
C GLN A 52 -17.37 -1.22 -5.49
N ASN A 53 -18.30 -0.58 -4.78
CA ASN A 53 -18.11 0.78 -4.28
C ASN A 53 -16.93 0.85 -3.29
N ILE A 54 -16.74 -0.15 -2.42
CA ILE A 54 -15.57 -0.26 -1.55
C ILE A 54 -14.29 -0.40 -2.38
N ASP A 55 -14.27 -1.23 -3.44
CA ASP A 55 -13.10 -1.36 -4.33
C ASP A 55 -12.72 -0.02 -4.98
N ASP A 56 -13.72 0.70 -5.50
CA ASP A 56 -13.52 2.01 -6.13
C ASP A 56 -13.00 3.06 -5.13
N ARG A 57 -13.55 3.10 -3.91
CA ARG A 57 -13.07 4.02 -2.86
C ARG A 57 -11.67 3.66 -2.38
N GLY A 58 -11.36 2.38 -2.21
CA GLY A 58 -10.00 1.93 -1.92
C GLY A 58 -8.99 2.35 -2.98
N THR A 59 -9.40 2.27 -4.26
CA THR A 59 -8.61 2.76 -5.39
C THR A 59 -8.39 4.27 -5.31
N PHE A 60 -9.44 5.04 -5.01
CA PHE A 60 -9.35 6.49 -4.82
C PHE A 60 -8.38 6.84 -3.68
N VAL A 61 -8.53 6.22 -2.51
CA VAL A 61 -7.71 6.47 -1.32
C VAL A 61 -6.24 6.17 -1.61
N SER A 62 -5.98 5.08 -2.31
CA SER A 62 -4.61 4.67 -2.61
C SER A 62 -3.95 5.58 -3.66
N ALA A 63 -4.70 6.03 -4.67
CA ALA A 63 -4.24 7.04 -5.62
C ALA A 63 -3.96 8.39 -4.93
N LEU A 64 -4.84 8.81 -4.02
CA LEU A 64 -4.66 10.01 -3.20
C LEU A 64 -3.42 9.89 -2.31
N SER A 65 -3.24 8.74 -1.65
CA SER A 65 -2.08 8.46 -0.78
C SER A 65 -0.77 8.48 -1.57
N ALA A 66 -0.76 7.88 -2.76
CA ALA A 66 0.41 7.93 -3.64
C ALA A 66 0.74 9.37 -4.07
N PHE A 67 -0.26 10.16 -4.43
CA PHE A 67 -0.08 11.57 -4.80
C PHE A 67 0.45 12.41 -3.64
N LEU A 68 -0.12 12.27 -2.45
CA LEU A 68 0.38 12.93 -1.23
C LEU A 68 1.81 12.46 -0.88
N GLY A 69 2.09 11.17 -1.07
CA GLY A 69 3.42 10.59 -0.90
C GLY A 69 4.47 11.26 -1.77
N VAL A 70 4.17 11.51 -3.05
CA VAL A 70 5.06 12.24 -3.97
C VAL A 70 5.35 13.65 -3.45
N ILE A 71 4.33 14.38 -2.99
CA ILE A 71 4.50 15.72 -2.44
C ILE A 71 5.41 15.68 -1.22
N VAL A 72 5.18 14.76 -0.28
CA VAL A 72 5.98 14.68 0.94
C VAL A 72 7.42 14.26 0.64
N VAL A 73 7.64 13.27 -0.23
CA VAL A 73 9.00 12.88 -0.66
C VAL A 73 9.71 14.06 -1.29
N TYR A 74 9.03 14.85 -2.15
CA TYR A 74 9.60 16.06 -2.73
C TYR A 74 9.99 17.07 -1.64
N LEU A 75 9.09 17.39 -0.70
CA LEU A 75 9.37 18.32 0.39
C LEU A 75 10.54 17.86 1.26
N LEU A 76 10.57 16.59 1.65
CA LEU A 76 11.64 16.04 2.49
C LEU A 76 12.97 15.96 1.73
N SER A 77 12.96 15.64 0.43
CA SER A 77 14.18 15.59 -0.38
C SER A 77 14.89 16.97 -0.46
N SER A 78 14.11 18.05 -0.38
CA SER A 78 14.64 19.42 -0.38
C SER A 78 15.41 19.80 0.89
N THR A 79 15.29 19.00 1.96
CA THR A 79 15.99 19.21 3.23
C THR A 79 17.37 18.54 3.31
N ALA A 80 17.75 17.75 2.30
CA ALA A 80 19.04 17.07 2.27
C ALA A 80 20.20 18.08 2.16
N LEU A 81 21.20 17.97 3.04
CA LEU A 81 22.44 18.73 2.93
C LEU A 81 23.33 18.14 1.82
N LYS A 82 24.10 19.01 1.16
CA LYS A 82 25.07 18.61 0.14
C LYS A 82 26.03 17.55 0.69
N GLY A 83 26.14 16.42 0.02
CA GLY A 83 26.98 15.28 0.42
C GLY A 83 26.25 14.18 1.19
N ASN A 84 24.99 14.40 1.61
CA ASN A 84 24.17 13.41 2.33
C ASN A 84 22.92 12.99 1.54
N GLU A 85 22.80 13.33 0.26
CA GLU A 85 21.58 13.16 -0.53
C GLU A 85 21.14 11.70 -0.59
N THR A 86 22.07 10.77 -0.83
CA THR A 86 21.76 9.33 -0.92
C THR A 86 21.29 8.76 0.42
N VAL A 87 21.98 9.10 1.52
CA VAL A 87 21.62 8.61 2.86
C VAL A 87 20.25 9.15 3.28
N THR A 88 20.01 10.43 3.00
CA THR A 88 18.72 11.08 3.27
C THR A 88 17.61 10.44 2.44
N MET A 89 17.85 10.20 1.15
CA MET A 89 16.86 9.58 0.27
C MET A 89 16.52 8.15 0.73
N ASN A 90 17.51 7.35 1.10
CA ASN A 90 17.28 6.01 1.64
C ASN A 90 16.47 6.06 2.94
N ALA A 91 16.75 7.03 3.83
CA ALA A 91 15.98 7.23 5.04
C ALA A 91 14.53 7.66 4.75
N ILE A 92 14.31 8.55 3.77
CA ILE A 92 12.97 8.95 3.33
C ILE A 92 12.22 7.73 2.77
N LEU A 93 12.83 6.98 1.86
CA LEU A 93 12.20 5.80 1.24
C LEU A 93 11.82 4.74 2.29
N LEU A 94 12.68 4.52 3.29
CA LEU A 94 12.39 3.57 4.37
C LEU A 94 11.33 4.11 5.34
N TRP A 95 11.60 5.23 6.01
CA TRP A 95 10.79 5.70 7.12
C TRP A 95 9.48 6.35 6.70
N TRP A 96 9.51 7.09 5.58
CA TRP A 96 8.30 7.67 5.00
C TRP A 96 7.65 6.71 4.02
N GLY A 97 8.40 6.18 3.05
CA GLY A 97 7.84 5.35 1.98
C GLY A 97 7.36 3.97 2.44
N PHE A 98 8.14 3.28 3.27
CA PHE A 98 7.87 1.89 3.63
C PHE A 98 7.14 1.72 4.98
N ILE A 99 7.34 2.64 5.93
CA ILE A 99 6.73 2.54 7.26
C ILE A 99 5.50 3.46 7.36
N LEU A 100 5.69 4.77 7.29
CA LEU A 100 4.62 5.72 7.56
C LEU A 100 3.58 5.79 6.44
N GLY A 101 4.01 5.67 5.18
CA GLY A 101 3.15 5.67 4.00
C GLY A 101 2.06 4.59 4.07
N PRO A 102 2.41 3.30 4.28
CA PRO A 102 1.44 2.22 4.48
C PRO A 102 0.52 2.44 5.68
N ILE A 103 1.02 2.98 6.80
CA ILE A 103 0.17 3.30 7.96
C ILE A 103 -0.86 4.37 7.60
N ILE A 104 -0.45 5.45 6.92
CA ILE A 104 -1.37 6.50 6.46
C ILE A 104 -2.38 5.92 5.47
N GLY A 105 -1.91 5.10 4.51
CA GLY A 105 -2.77 4.41 3.55
C GLY A 105 -3.83 3.54 4.23
N TYR A 106 -3.42 2.76 5.23
CA TYR A 106 -4.33 1.95 6.06
C TYR A 106 -5.36 2.81 6.80
N LEU A 107 -4.93 3.89 7.46
CA LEU A 107 -5.84 4.79 8.18
C LEU A 107 -6.84 5.44 7.22
N LEU A 108 -6.42 5.84 6.01
CA LEU A 108 -7.33 6.38 5.01
C LEU A 108 -8.27 5.31 4.44
N ASP A 109 -7.80 4.08 4.24
CA ASP A 109 -8.64 2.96 3.80
C ASP A 109 -9.73 2.64 4.84
N VAL A 110 -9.38 2.62 6.12
CA VAL A 110 -10.33 2.44 7.22
C VAL A 110 -11.28 3.64 7.34
N GLY A 111 -10.76 4.87 7.32
CA GLY A 111 -11.55 6.07 7.57
C GLY A 111 -12.42 6.55 6.40
N ILE A 112 -12.04 6.23 5.17
CA ILE A 112 -12.69 6.72 3.94
C ILE A 112 -13.11 5.57 3.03
N GLY A 113 -12.25 4.56 2.85
CA GLY A 113 -12.50 3.44 1.94
C GLY A 113 -13.62 2.50 2.41
N SER A 114 -13.64 2.20 3.71
CA SER A 114 -14.60 1.28 4.32
C SER A 114 -16.00 1.89 4.48
N GLU A 115 -17.03 1.04 4.56
CA GLU A 115 -18.43 1.48 4.82
C GLU A 115 -18.55 2.14 6.20
N ASP A 116 -17.98 1.53 7.24
CA ASP A 116 -17.98 2.08 8.61
C ASP A 116 -17.26 3.43 8.70
N GLY A 117 -16.14 3.59 7.99
CA GLY A 117 -15.43 4.86 7.87
C GLY A 117 -16.29 5.93 7.19
N LEU A 118 -16.88 5.58 6.04
CA LEU A 118 -17.74 6.47 5.27
C LEU A 118 -18.96 6.94 6.07
N ARG A 119 -19.60 6.06 6.86
CA ARG A 119 -20.72 6.42 7.74
C ARG A 119 -20.35 7.48 8.79
N ARG A 120 -19.07 7.54 9.17
CA ARG A 120 -18.56 8.41 10.25
C ARG A 120 -17.68 9.54 9.72
N LEU A 121 -17.57 9.68 8.39
CA LEU A 121 -16.68 10.61 7.73
C LEU A 121 -16.93 12.05 8.19
N GLY A 122 -15.86 12.80 8.48
CA GLY A 122 -15.93 14.18 8.94
C GLY A 122 -16.38 14.38 10.39
N THR A 123 -16.59 13.31 11.16
CA THR A 123 -16.95 13.39 12.58
C THR A 123 -15.77 13.02 13.49
N TRP A 124 -15.78 13.53 14.73
CA TRP A 124 -14.79 13.13 15.73
C TRP A 124 -14.84 11.63 16.05
N LYS A 125 -16.04 11.03 15.99
CA LYS A 125 -16.23 9.58 16.11
C LYS A 125 -15.52 8.84 14.98
N GLY A 126 -15.55 9.36 13.74
CA GLY A 126 -14.82 8.78 12.61
C GLY A 126 -13.31 8.80 12.78
N ILE A 127 -12.75 9.90 13.32
CA ILE A 127 -11.32 9.98 13.63
C ILE A 127 -10.95 8.97 14.71
N ARG A 128 -11.70 8.92 15.82
CA ARG A 128 -11.49 7.93 16.89
C ARG A 128 -11.55 6.51 16.36
N TYR A 129 -12.58 6.18 15.60
CA TYR A 129 -12.73 4.89 14.95
C TYR A 129 -11.50 4.53 14.11
N THR A 130 -11.05 5.44 13.25
CA THR A 130 -9.90 5.21 12.37
C THR A 130 -8.63 4.88 13.16
N PHE A 131 -8.32 5.65 14.20
CA PHE A 131 -7.15 5.38 15.04
C PHE A 131 -7.32 4.16 15.94
N SER A 132 -8.55 3.82 16.34
CA SER A 132 -8.83 2.62 17.15
C SER A 132 -8.47 1.32 16.44
N LYS A 133 -8.40 1.35 15.10
CA LYS A 133 -8.05 0.20 14.26
C LYS A 133 -6.56 -0.07 14.14
N LEU A 134 -5.71 0.93 14.41
CA LEU A 134 -4.26 0.75 14.29
C LEU A 134 -3.66 -0.33 15.22
N PRO A 135 -4.08 -0.45 16.49
CA PRO A 135 -3.54 -1.47 17.39
C PRO A 135 -4.31 -2.81 17.37
N THR A 136 -5.11 -3.08 16.33
CA THR A 136 -5.90 -4.32 16.24
C THR A 136 -5.27 -5.31 15.28
N PHE A 137 -5.80 -6.54 15.26
CA PHE A 137 -5.41 -7.56 14.29
C PHE A 137 -5.78 -7.19 12.84
N ASP A 138 -6.65 -6.20 12.63
CA ASP A 138 -6.94 -5.66 11.30
C ASP A 138 -5.69 -5.04 10.67
N PHE A 139 -4.95 -4.24 11.44
CA PHE A 139 -3.70 -3.65 10.99
C PHE A 139 -2.61 -4.71 10.80
N TRP A 140 -2.55 -5.72 11.67
CA TRP A 140 -1.60 -6.82 11.51
C TRP A 140 -1.85 -7.57 10.19
N ARG A 141 -3.10 -7.92 9.88
CA ARG A 141 -3.46 -8.56 8.62
C ARG A 141 -3.15 -7.65 7.43
N TYR A 142 -3.35 -6.34 7.57
CA TYR A 142 -2.89 -5.38 6.56
C TYR A 142 -1.38 -5.49 6.32
N CYS A 143 -0.54 -5.57 7.35
CA CYS A 143 0.91 -5.79 7.18
C CYS A 143 1.21 -7.08 6.39
N VAL A 144 0.44 -8.16 6.61
CA VAL A 144 0.58 -9.38 5.80
C VAL A 144 0.21 -9.14 4.34
N THR A 145 -0.82 -8.34 4.04
CA THR A 145 -1.15 -7.97 2.65
C THR A 145 -0.03 -7.18 1.98
N VAL A 146 0.67 -6.31 2.71
CA VAL A 146 1.83 -5.58 2.19
C VAL A 146 2.97 -6.54 1.88
N LEU A 147 3.26 -7.51 2.75
CA LEU A 147 4.28 -8.54 2.50
C LEU A 147 3.92 -9.42 1.30
N LEU A 148 2.66 -9.85 1.20
CA LEU A 148 2.15 -10.58 0.03
C LEU A 148 2.37 -9.76 -1.26
N ASP A 149 2.09 -8.45 -1.22
CA ASP A 149 2.29 -7.59 -2.38
C ASP A 149 3.76 -7.50 -2.78
N ILE A 150 4.68 -7.40 -1.83
CA ILE A 150 6.13 -7.43 -2.09
C ILE A 150 6.54 -8.76 -2.73
N PHE A 151 6.02 -9.89 -2.24
CA PHE A 151 6.37 -11.22 -2.74
C PHE A 151 5.95 -11.44 -4.19
N VAL A 152 4.85 -10.83 -4.63
CA VAL A 152 4.34 -10.95 -6.00
C VAL A 152 4.93 -9.86 -6.90
N SER A 153 4.93 -8.60 -6.46
CA SER A 153 5.34 -7.47 -7.29
C SER A 153 6.84 -7.43 -7.57
N THR A 154 7.68 -7.83 -6.61
CA THR A 154 9.15 -7.74 -6.75
C THR A 154 9.69 -8.68 -7.83
N PRO A 155 9.34 -9.99 -7.86
CA PRO A 155 9.77 -10.88 -8.93
C PRO A 155 9.28 -10.41 -10.30
N ILE A 156 8.03 -9.94 -10.40
CA ILE A 156 7.46 -9.41 -11.66
C ILE A 156 8.27 -8.22 -12.13
N MET A 157 8.55 -7.26 -11.24
CA MET A 157 9.34 -6.08 -11.54
C MET A 157 10.75 -6.45 -12.01
N ASP A 158 11.44 -7.36 -11.31
CA ASP A 158 12.79 -7.78 -11.68
C ASP A 158 12.80 -8.52 -13.02
N GLY A 159 11.81 -9.38 -13.28
CA GLY A 159 11.65 -10.05 -14.57
C GLY A 159 11.46 -9.07 -15.73
N ILE A 160 10.62 -8.04 -15.54
CA ILE A 160 10.42 -6.98 -16.54
C ILE A 160 11.71 -6.18 -16.76
N LYS A 161 12.48 -5.87 -15.70
CA LYS A 161 13.78 -5.19 -15.83
C LYS A 161 14.75 -6.01 -16.69
N VAL A 162 14.80 -7.34 -16.49
CA VAL A 162 15.64 -8.22 -17.33
C VAL A 162 15.19 -8.18 -18.78
N LEU A 163 13.89 -8.37 -19.05
CA LEU A 163 13.35 -8.30 -20.41
C LEU A 163 13.64 -6.95 -21.09
N TYR A 164 13.41 -5.85 -20.38
CA TYR A 164 13.70 -4.51 -20.88
C TYR A 164 15.20 -4.34 -21.19
N SER A 165 16.08 -4.78 -20.29
CA SER A 165 17.53 -4.67 -20.46
C SER A 165 18.07 -5.49 -21.64
N ALA A 166 17.45 -6.63 -21.95
CA ALA A 166 17.82 -7.52 -23.05
C ALA A 166 17.22 -7.12 -24.41
N SER A 167 16.15 -6.32 -24.41
CA SER A 167 15.38 -6.02 -25.62
C SER A 167 16.02 -4.95 -26.52
N ALA A 168 15.80 -5.08 -27.83
CA ALA A 168 16.01 -3.99 -28.80
C ALA A 168 15.16 -2.74 -28.49
N PHE A 169 14.13 -2.88 -27.64
CA PHE A 169 13.29 -1.81 -27.16
C PHE A 169 14.08 -0.75 -26.39
N LYS A 170 15.14 -1.13 -25.65
CA LYS A 170 16.08 -0.18 -25.01
C LYS A 170 16.82 0.70 -26.04
N LYS A 171 17.04 0.19 -27.25
CA LYS A 171 17.68 0.94 -28.35
C LYS A 171 16.69 1.84 -29.09
N ALA A 172 15.41 1.45 -29.16
CA ALA A 172 14.35 2.20 -29.84
C ALA A 172 13.71 3.29 -28.96
N LEU A 173 13.50 3.00 -27.67
CA LEU A 173 13.06 3.98 -26.69
C LEU A 173 14.29 4.79 -26.25
N SER A 174 14.47 5.93 -26.92
CA SER A 174 15.50 6.96 -26.75
C SER A 174 16.26 6.98 -25.39
N PRO A 175 17.56 7.35 -25.37
CA PRO A 175 18.33 7.59 -24.14
C PRO A 175 17.62 8.50 -23.12
N LEU A 176 16.69 9.34 -23.58
CA LEU A 176 15.80 10.20 -22.80
C LEU A 176 14.85 9.48 -21.83
N LEU A 177 14.32 8.30 -22.20
CA LEU A 177 13.36 7.54 -21.37
C LEU A 177 14.06 6.50 -20.48
N SER A 178 15.28 6.12 -20.84
CA SER A 178 16.01 5.03 -20.18
C SER A 178 16.33 5.29 -18.71
N SER A 179 16.50 6.54 -18.29
CA SER A 179 16.83 6.90 -16.90
C SER A 179 15.61 6.86 -15.95
N GLN A 180 14.40 7.07 -16.47
CA GLN A 180 13.16 7.10 -15.68
C GLN A 180 12.33 5.82 -15.83
N MET A 181 12.65 4.97 -16.81
CA MET A 181 11.92 3.74 -17.09
C MET A 181 11.76 2.82 -15.88
N PRO A 182 12.77 2.61 -15.00
CA PRO A 182 12.60 1.76 -13.82
C PRO A 182 11.46 2.23 -12.91
N GLY A 183 11.34 3.54 -12.69
CA GLY A 183 10.27 4.13 -11.89
C GLY A 183 8.90 3.97 -12.54
N VAL A 184 8.80 4.20 -13.85
CA VAL A 184 7.55 4.02 -14.61
C VAL A 184 7.09 2.57 -14.58
N LEU A 185 8.01 1.62 -14.81
CA LEU A 185 7.70 0.19 -14.76
C LEU A 185 7.26 -0.24 -13.36
N GLN A 186 7.93 0.25 -12.33
CA GLN A 186 7.54 0.01 -10.95
C GLN A 186 6.11 0.50 -10.67
N SER A 187 5.76 1.74 -11.08
CA SER A 187 4.41 2.27 -10.90
C SER A 187 3.35 1.47 -11.66
N ILE A 188 3.65 0.98 -12.87
CA ILE A 188 2.73 0.14 -13.65
C ILE A 188 2.51 -1.20 -12.95
N VAL A 189 3.58 -1.87 -12.52
CA VAL A 189 3.47 -3.17 -11.82
C VAL A 189 2.66 -2.99 -10.54
N GLN A 190 2.97 -1.98 -9.73
CA GLN A 190 2.23 -1.67 -8.51
C GLN A 190 0.76 -1.39 -8.78
N PHE A 191 0.43 -0.63 -9.84
CA PHE A 191 -0.97 -0.38 -10.21
C PHE A 191 -1.70 -1.66 -10.63
N ILE A 192 -1.02 -2.53 -11.39
CA ILE A 192 -1.59 -3.80 -11.83
C ILE A 192 -1.83 -4.72 -10.65
N THR A 193 -0.84 -4.94 -9.77
CA THR A 193 -1.00 -5.82 -8.59
C THR A 193 -2.07 -5.27 -7.66
N PHE A 194 -2.12 -3.94 -7.50
CA PHE A 194 -3.14 -3.25 -6.74
C PHE A 194 -4.56 -3.59 -7.19
N LYS A 195 -4.84 -3.44 -8.49
CA LYS A 195 -6.17 -3.71 -9.07
C LYS A 195 -6.44 -5.21 -9.23
N ALA A 196 -5.40 -6.04 -9.37
CA ALA A 196 -5.55 -7.47 -9.54
C ALA A 196 -5.97 -8.17 -8.26
N TYR A 197 -5.37 -7.82 -7.11
CA TYR A 197 -5.72 -8.47 -5.84
C TYR A 197 -5.53 -7.58 -4.61
N THR A 198 -4.53 -6.68 -4.53
CA THR A 198 -4.16 -6.04 -3.26
C THR A 198 -5.30 -5.22 -2.66
N ASN A 199 -6.12 -4.58 -3.48
CA ASN A 199 -7.31 -3.86 -3.02
C ASN A 199 -8.38 -4.81 -2.45
N GLN A 200 -8.66 -5.90 -3.15
CA GLN A 200 -9.63 -6.90 -2.68
C GLN A 200 -9.15 -7.58 -1.40
N THR A 201 -7.90 -8.03 -1.33
CA THR A 201 -7.35 -8.68 -0.13
C THR A 201 -7.44 -7.78 1.11
N ARG A 202 -7.26 -6.46 0.94
CA ARG A 202 -7.39 -5.49 2.03
C ARG A 202 -8.82 -5.41 2.56
N PHE A 203 -9.79 -5.14 1.69
CA PHE A 203 -11.18 -4.93 2.09
C PHE A 203 -12.01 -6.20 2.26
N GLN A 204 -11.54 -7.36 1.77
CA GLN A 204 -12.25 -8.63 1.89
C GLN A 204 -11.63 -9.57 2.93
N TRP A 205 -10.38 -9.32 3.36
CA TRP A 205 -9.73 -10.11 4.40
C TRP A 205 -9.10 -9.30 5.52
N ALA A 206 -8.25 -8.32 5.21
CA ALA A 206 -7.47 -7.64 6.26
C ALA A 206 -8.35 -6.83 7.22
N TYR A 207 -9.32 -6.09 6.68
CA TYR A 207 -10.26 -5.28 7.46
C TYR A 207 -11.62 -5.22 6.76
N PRO A 208 -12.31 -6.36 6.61
CA PRO A 208 -13.63 -6.37 5.99
C PRO A 208 -14.62 -5.57 6.81
N ASP A 209 -15.61 -5.01 6.12
CA ASP A 209 -16.71 -4.28 6.76
C ASP A 209 -17.40 -5.19 7.79
N SER A 210 -17.55 -4.68 9.02
CA SER A 210 -18.08 -5.44 10.15
C SER A 210 -19.49 -5.98 9.86
N LYS A 211 -20.30 -5.15 9.17
CA LYS A 211 -21.67 -5.42 8.71
C LYS A 211 -21.74 -5.88 7.23
N GLY A 212 -20.58 -6.20 6.64
CA GLY A 212 -20.45 -6.67 5.27
C GLY A 212 -20.78 -8.16 5.14
N ASP A 213 -21.29 -8.58 3.98
CA ASP A 213 -21.72 -9.96 3.77
C ASP A 213 -20.54 -10.92 3.85
N ARG A 214 -20.68 -11.98 4.65
CA ARG A 214 -19.62 -12.97 4.89
C ARG A 214 -19.16 -13.66 3.61
N ASP A 215 -20.07 -13.90 2.66
CA ASP A 215 -19.79 -14.58 1.40
C ASP A 215 -18.89 -13.78 0.45
N LEU A 216 -18.75 -12.47 0.69
CA LEU A 216 -17.86 -11.58 -0.08
C LEU A 216 -16.47 -11.46 0.55
N ARG A 217 -16.22 -12.12 1.68
CA ARG A 217 -14.94 -12.12 2.38
C ARG A 217 -14.04 -13.24 1.87
N TRP A 218 -12.74 -13.00 1.88
CA TRP A 218 -11.77 -14.06 1.59
C TRP A 218 -11.48 -14.85 2.86
N GLU A 219 -11.43 -16.18 2.73
CA GLU A 219 -11.04 -17.05 3.82
C GLU A 219 -9.56 -16.85 4.17
N GLY A 220 -9.26 -16.73 5.47
CA GLY A 220 -7.87 -16.54 5.92
C GLY A 220 -6.95 -17.68 5.52
N LYS A 221 -7.45 -18.93 5.46
CA LYS A 221 -6.68 -20.09 4.99
C LYS A 221 -6.23 -19.93 3.53
N LEU A 222 -7.10 -19.38 2.68
CA LEU A 222 -6.76 -19.09 1.29
C LEU A 222 -5.67 -18.02 1.20
N VAL A 223 -5.82 -16.93 1.96
CA VAL A 223 -4.82 -15.85 1.98
C VAL A 223 -3.48 -16.35 2.49
N ALA A 224 -3.47 -17.14 3.56
CA ALA A 224 -2.25 -17.70 4.11
C ALA A 224 -1.54 -18.65 3.15
N LEU A 225 -2.29 -19.50 2.44
CA LEU A 225 -1.74 -20.35 1.40
C LEU A 225 -1.14 -19.51 0.27
N ALA A 226 -1.85 -18.49 -0.20
CA ALA A 226 -1.35 -17.57 -1.22
C ALA A 226 -0.08 -16.85 -0.76
N THR A 227 -0.05 -16.35 0.49
CA THR A 227 1.13 -15.72 1.08
C THR A 227 2.31 -16.68 1.21
N ALA A 228 2.08 -17.92 1.66
CA ALA A 228 3.14 -18.91 1.81
C ALA A 228 3.74 -19.33 0.46
N VAL A 229 2.89 -19.56 -0.56
CA VAL A 229 3.33 -19.91 -1.91
C VAL A 229 4.08 -18.75 -2.56
N SER A 230 3.58 -17.52 -2.42
CA SER A 230 4.25 -16.32 -2.92
C SER A 230 5.56 -16.07 -2.20
N ALA A 231 5.63 -16.28 -0.87
CA ALA A 231 6.86 -16.15 -0.09
C ALA A 231 7.92 -17.17 -0.53
N ALA A 232 7.54 -18.42 -0.73
CA ALA A 232 8.44 -19.46 -1.26
C ALA A 232 8.94 -19.10 -2.67
N SER A 233 8.06 -18.60 -3.54
CA SER A 233 8.42 -18.11 -4.87
C SER A 233 9.36 -16.90 -4.80
N TYR A 234 9.12 -15.98 -3.87
CA TYR A 234 9.93 -14.78 -3.64
C TYR A 234 11.35 -15.14 -3.15
N VAL A 235 11.49 -16.14 -2.29
CA VAL A 235 12.81 -16.64 -1.87
C VAL A 235 13.50 -17.41 -3.00
N GLY A 236 12.75 -18.23 -3.73
CA GLY A 236 13.28 -19.15 -4.73
C GLY A 236 13.55 -18.55 -6.11
N TYR A 237 12.97 -17.39 -6.46
CA TYR A 237 13.19 -16.85 -7.80
C TYR A 237 14.63 -16.40 -8.00
N SER A 238 15.15 -16.73 -9.18
CA SER A 238 16.42 -16.27 -9.70
C SER A 238 16.23 -16.00 -11.19
N PHE A 239 16.54 -14.79 -11.66
CA PHE A 239 16.52 -14.50 -13.08
C PHE A 239 17.91 -14.77 -13.66
N HIS A 240 18.00 -15.73 -14.59
CA HIS A 240 19.17 -15.92 -15.44
C HIS A 240 18.83 -15.35 -16.82
N GLY A 241 19.77 -14.68 -17.47
CA GLY A 241 19.57 -14.22 -18.84
C GLY A 241 20.74 -14.55 -19.75
N ALA A 242 20.56 -14.23 -21.03
CA ALA A 242 21.21 -14.87 -22.17
C ALA A 242 22.74 -14.70 -22.30
N SER A 243 23.40 -13.92 -21.43
CA SER A 243 24.84 -13.62 -21.53
C SER A 243 25.68 -14.03 -20.32
N GLY A 244 25.11 -14.73 -19.32
CA GLY A 244 25.85 -15.39 -18.23
C GLY A 244 26.64 -14.49 -17.27
N THR A 245 26.80 -13.18 -17.53
CA THR A 245 27.69 -12.29 -16.76
C THR A 245 27.05 -10.97 -16.30
N ALA A 246 25.83 -10.63 -16.74
CA ALA A 246 25.24 -9.32 -16.46
C ALA A 246 24.13 -9.29 -15.37
N ILE A 247 23.82 -10.43 -14.73
CA ILE A 247 22.48 -10.64 -14.13
C ILE A 247 22.50 -11.06 -12.63
N GLU A 248 23.68 -11.18 -12.00
CA GLU A 248 23.72 -11.30 -10.52
C GLU A 248 23.23 -10.02 -9.81
N ASN A 249 23.21 -8.88 -10.50
CA ASN A 249 22.71 -7.59 -9.98
C ASN A 249 21.23 -7.30 -10.31
N ALA A 250 20.52 -8.22 -10.99
CA ALA A 250 19.14 -7.96 -11.43
C ALA A 250 18.07 -8.27 -10.37
N VAL A 251 18.40 -9.12 -9.39
CA VAL A 251 17.54 -9.40 -8.25
C VAL A 251 17.69 -8.23 -7.28
N SER A 252 16.59 -7.51 -7.05
CA SER A 252 16.59 -6.27 -6.29
C SER A 252 16.86 -6.45 -4.78
N SER A 253 16.67 -7.66 -4.24
CA SER A 253 16.84 -7.97 -2.81
C SER A 253 17.80 -9.15 -2.58
N PRO A 254 18.82 -9.00 -1.70
CA PRO A 254 19.68 -10.11 -1.29
C PRO A 254 18.88 -11.28 -0.69
N LEU A 255 19.39 -12.51 -0.83
CA LEU A 255 18.71 -13.71 -0.31
C LEU A 255 18.35 -13.61 1.19
N GLY A 256 19.25 -13.07 2.01
CA GLY A 256 19.00 -12.92 3.46
C GLY A 256 17.81 -12.01 3.77
N GLU A 257 17.64 -10.91 3.02
CA GLU A 257 16.48 -10.02 3.15
C GLU A 257 15.20 -10.75 2.74
N ARG A 258 15.24 -11.49 1.62
CA ARG A 258 14.09 -12.24 1.12
C ARG A 258 13.62 -13.30 2.10
N VAL A 259 14.55 -14.05 2.68
CA VAL A 259 14.27 -15.04 3.73
C VAL A 259 13.70 -14.36 4.96
N THR A 260 14.23 -13.20 5.36
CA THR A 260 13.74 -12.44 6.52
C THR A 260 12.28 -12.05 6.33
N TYR A 261 11.90 -11.48 5.18
CA TYR A 261 10.51 -11.13 4.90
C TYR A 261 9.59 -12.35 4.84
N ALA A 262 10.04 -13.43 4.21
CA ALA A 262 9.27 -14.69 4.16
C ALA A 262 9.02 -15.25 5.58
N CYS A 263 10.06 -15.30 6.43
CA CYS A 263 9.93 -15.72 7.82
C CYS A 263 9.01 -14.79 8.62
N ALA A 264 9.10 -13.48 8.44
CA ALA A 264 8.23 -12.52 9.09
C ALA A 264 6.75 -12.70 8.70
N ALA A 265 6.47 -12.97 7.42
CA ALA A 265 5.12 -13.25 6.94
C ALA A 265 4.57 -14.56 7.52
N VAL A 266 5.36 -15.64 7.50
CA VAL A 266 4.94 -16.93 8.07
C VAL A 266 4.71 -16.82 9.57
N LEU A 267 5.62 -16.18 10.31
CA LEU A 267 5.44 -15.95 11.74
C LEU A 267 4.18 -15.12 12.02
N SER A 268 3.94 -14.07 11.23
CA SER A 268 2.73 -13.25 11.35
C SER A 268 1.46 -14.07 11.16
N LEU A 269 1.42 -14.95 10.15
CA LEU A 269 0.30 -15.84 9.93
C LEU A 269 0.13 -16.82 11.11
N THR A 270 1.21 -17.44 11.59
CA THR A 270 1.14 -18.33 12.75
C THR A 270 0.58 -17.63 13.99
N LEU A 271 1.02 -16.38 14.26
CA LEU A 271 0.51 -15.60 15.39
C LEU A 271 -0.97 -15.25 15.24
N LEU A 272 -1.42 -14.90 14.02
CA LEU A 272 -2.84 -14.66 13.74
C LEU A 272 -3.69 -15.92 13.95
N ASP A 273 -3.19 -17.08 13.53
CA ASP A 273 -3.91 -18.37 13.72
C ASP A 273 -3.99 -18.74 15.21
N MET A 274 -2.88 -18.61 15.94
CA MET A 274 -2.83 -18.86 17.38
C MET A 274 -3.75 -17.93 18.18
N ALA A 275 -3.93 -16.70 17.72
CA ALA A 275 -4.85 -15.74 18.32
C ALA A 275 -6.33 -15.99 17.95
N GLY A 276 -6.61 -16.86 16.96
CA GLY A 276 -7.95 -17.05 16.40
C GLY A 276 -8.40 -15.93 15.46
N GLU A 277 -7.47 -15.06 15.05
CA GLU A 277 -7.70 -13.80 14.33
C GLU A 277 -7.40 -13.93 12.83
N PHE A 278 -7.32 -15.16 12.36
CA PHE A 278 -7.03 -15.47 10.96
C PHE A 278 -8.14 -15.00 10.01
N ASN A 279 -9.39 -15.09 10.49
CA ASN A 279 -10.56 -14.54 9.83
C ASN A 279 -11.04 -13.33 10.62
N ALA A 280 -11.49 -12.28 9.93
CA ALA A 280 -12.08 -11.13 10.61
C ALA A 280 -13.36 -11.55 11.31
N TYR A 281 -13.59 -11.04 12.51
CA TYR A 281 -14.88 -11.17 13.17
C TYR A 281 -16.01 -10.65 12.26
N HIS A 282 -17.14 -11.35 12.33
CA HIS A 282 -18.41 -10.90 11.78
C HIS A 282 -19.34 -10.68 12.98
N THR A 283 -19.81 -9.46 13.15
CA THR A 283 -20.78 -9.15 14.21
C THR A 283 -22.16 -9.48 13.66
N ASP A 284 -22.63 -10.70 13.96
CA ASP A 284 -24.05 -11.04 13.84
C ASP A 284 -24.78 -10.37 15.02
N ASP A 285 -25.20 -9.11 14.83
CA ASP A 285 -26.20 -8.35 15.60
C ASP A 285 -26.18 -8.24 17.15
N GLU A 286 -25.23 -8.79 17.92
CA GLU A 286 -25.34 -8.76 19.42
C GLU A 286 -24.29 -7.94 20.21
N ASP A 287 -23.26 -7.33 19.59
CA ASP A 287 -22.15 -6.70 20.34
C ASP A 287 -22.07 -5.15 20.26
N GLU A 288 -23.19 -4.46 20.02
CA GLU A 288 -23.20 -2.98 19.95
C GLU A 288 -22.91 -2.29 21.31
N VAL A 289 -22.99 -3.02 22.43
CA VAL A 289 -22.88 -2.46 23.80
C VAL A 289 -21.44 -2.41 24.35
N ARG A 290 -20.49 -3.15 23.75
CA ARG A 290 -19.10 -3.28 24.28
C ARG A 290 -18.07 -2.32 23.66
N THR A 291 -18.52 -1.44 22.76
CA THR A 291 -17.66 -0.76 21.78
C THR A 291 -17.14 0.61 22.22
N ASP A 292 -17.93 1.47 22.87
CA ASP A 292 -17.55 2.91 22.96
C ASP A 292 -16.39 3.21 23.94
N GLN A 293 -16.32 2.54 25.10
CA GLN A 293 -15.19 2.71 26.05
C GLN A 293 -13.90 2.04 25.56
N THR A 294 -14.04 0.86 24.96
CA THR A 294 -12.92 0.10 24.39
C THR A 294 -12.33 0.83 23.18
N GLU A 295 -13.20 1.36 22.30
CA GLU A 295 -12.82 2.16 21.14
C GLU A 295 -12.09 3.44 21.55
N GLY A 296 -12.56 4.14 22.59
CA GLY A 296 -11.88 5.33 23.10
C GLY A 296 -10.45 5.06 23.57
N THR A 297 -10.24 3.96 24.29
CA THR A 297 -8.92 3.54 24.78
C THR A 297 -8.01 3.08 23.63
N GLN A 298 -8.55 2.28 22.71
CA GLN A 298 -7.83 1.84 21.51
C GLN A 298 -7.46 3.02 20.61
N ALA A 299 -8.34 3.99 20.44
CA ALA A 299 -8.09 5.19 19.67
C ALA A 299 -6.96 6.02 20.28
N ALA A 300 -6.94 6.19 21.60
CA ALA A 300 -5.87 6.88 22.29
C ALA A 300 -4.52 6.17 22.09
N PHE A 301 -4.50 4.84 22.26
CA PHE A 301 -3.29 4.05 22.03
C PHE A 301 -2.84 4.08 20.56
N GLY A 302 -3.76 3.98 19.61
CA GLY A 302 -3.49 4.10 18.18
C GLY A 302 -2.95 5.47 17.80
N PHE A 303 -3.47 6.55 18.41
CA PHE A 303 -2.93 7.89 18.22
C PHE A 303 -1.50 8.03 18.76
N VAL A 304 -1.24 7.51 19.97
CA VAL A 304 0.10 7.50 20.57
C VAL A 304 1.07 6.70 19.70
N LEU A 305 0.66 5.53 19.22
CA LEU A 305 1.45 4.69 18.32
C LEU A 305 1.78 5.42 17.01
N PHE A 306 0.78 6.02 16.38
CA PHE A 306 0.97 6.80 15.15
C PHE A 306 1.91 8.01 15.37
N ALA A 307 1.73 8.75 16.46
CA ALA A 307 2.58 9.88 16.82
C ALA A 307 4.02 9.45 17.10
N ALA A 308 4.21 8.32 17.80
CA ALA A 308 5.53 7.77 18.08
C ALA A 308 6.25 7.34 16.79
N ILE A 309 5.56 6.64 15.89
CA ILE A 309 6.12 6.24 14.59
C ILE A 309 6.43 7.47 13.75
N THR A 310 5.53 8.46 13.70
CA THR A 310 5.75 9.71 12.95
C THR A 310 6.95 10.49 13.49
N GLY A 311 7.07 10.61 14.82
CA GLY A 311 8.19 11.26 15.49
C GLY A 311 9.52 10.55 15.22
N LEU A 312 9.52 9.21 15.29
CA LEU A 312 10.69 8.40 14.96
C LEU A 312 11.09 8.55 13.49
N SER A 313 10.13 8.48 12.56
CA SER A 313 10.38 8.67 11.13
C SER A 313 10.97 10.05 10.85
N ALA A 314 10.40 11.10 11.43
CA ALA A 314 10.90 12.47 11.29
C ALA A 314 12.33 12.62 11.85
N TYR A 315 12.58 12.05 13.03
CA TYR A 315 13.91 12.04 13.65
C TYR A 315 14.94 11.32 12.78
N MET A 316 14.60 10.14 12.24
CA MET A 316 15.52 9.35 11.43
C MET A 316 15.86 10.02 10.09
N VAL A 317 14.87 10.62 9.43
CA VAL A 317 15.09 11.41 8.20
C VAL A 317 15.97 12.63 8.48
N HIS A 318 15.69 13.35 9.57
CA HIS A 318 16.47 14.53 9.96
C HIS A 318 17.92 14.19 10.35
N SER A 319 18.11 13.10 11.09
CA SER A 319 19.44 12.60 11.44
C SER A 319 20.23 12.18 10.21
N ALA A 320 19.57 11.58 9.21
CA ALA A 320 20.20 11.24 7.93
C ALA A 320 20.60 12.50 7.14
N ALA A 321 19.74 13.53 7.12
CA ALA A 321 20.00 14.79 6.44
C ALA A 321 21.23 15.53 6.99
N ARG A 322 21.42 15.51 8.32
CA ARG A 322 22.53 16.20 8.98
C ARG A 322 23.87 15.48 8.88
N GLY A 323 23.85 14.19 8.52
CA GLY A 323 25.02 13.31 8.63
C GLY A 323 25.34 13.05 10.10
N LYS A 324 25.70 11.81 10.45
CA LYS A 324 26.32 11.58 11.76
C LYS A 324 27.66 12.32 11.75
N LYS A 325 27.85 13.28 12.67
CA LYS A 325 29.19 13.67 13.10
C LYS A 325 29.81 12.51 13.87
#